data_AF-V9LD86-F1
#
_entry.id   AF-V9LD86-F1
#
_cell.length_a   1.000
_cell.length_b   1.000
_cell.length_c   1.000
_cell.angle_alpha   90.00
_cell.angle_beta   90.00
_cell.angle_gamma   90.00
#
_symmetry.space_group_name_H-M   'P 1'
#
loop_
_entity.id
_entity.type
_entity.pdbx_description
1 polymer ?
#
loop_
_entity_poly.entity_id
_entity_poly.type
_entity_poly.pdbx_seq_one_letter_code
_entity_poly.pdbx_strand_id
1 'polypeptide(L)'
;AEDIFGELFNEANNFYIRANSLQDRIDRLAVKVTQLDSTVEEVSLQDINMRKAFKSSTIQDQQVVSKNSTPNPVLEMYNKSDKPPPLDILSPYRDDKKDGLKFYTDPSYFFDLWKEKMLQDTEDKRKEKRRQKREKHKLNANRNHQVNVRKVRTRKEEWERMKMGKEFITEAKKLEQAEGMKEEKMLEGSHGSDLTDYSHPATPSHGHQHQQMPASYTSGDNQQHLLAANQVHEHAT
;
A
#
# COMPACT_ATOMS: atom_id res chain seq x y z
N ALA A 1 35.35 -12.40 -18.34
CA ALA A 1 34.62 -13.65 -18.65
C ALA A 1 34.21 -14.37 -17.37
N GLU A 2 35.14 -14.53 -16.43
CA GLU A 2 34.88 -15.12 -15.10
C GLU A 2 33.73 -14.45 -14.35
N ASP A 3 33.70 -13.12 -14.21
CA ASP A 3 32.63 -12.42 -13.48
C ASP A 3 31.24 -12.71 -14.04
N ILE A 4 31.10 -12.71 -15.37
CA ILE A 4 29.83 -12.96 -16.06
C ILE A 4 29.35 -14.38 -15.76
N PHE A 5 30.23 -15.38 -15.89
CA PHE A 5 29.86 -16.76 -15.62
C PHE A 5 29.64 -17.00 -14.12
N GLY A 6 30.36 -16.30 -13.24
CA GLY A 6 30.18 -16.35 -11.79
C GLY A 6 28.80 -15.82 -11.35
N GLU A 7 28.38 -14.67 -11.87
CA GLU A 7 27.05 -14.10 -11.60
C GLU A 7 25.93 -15.01 -12.12
N LEU A 8 26.06 -15.51 -13.35
CA LEU A 8 25.09 -16.46 -13.92
C LEU A 8 25.01 -17.76 -13.11
N PHE A 9 26.16 -18.28 -12.68
CA PHE A 9 26.21 -19.48 -11.84
C PHE A 9 25.54 -19.26 -10.49
N ASN A 10 25.81 -18.14 -9.82
CA ASN A 10 25.21 -17.82 -8.53
C ASN A 10 23.69 -17.73 -8.63
N GLU A 11 23.17 -17.08 -9.67
CA GLU A 11 21.72 -16.97 -9.88
C GLU A 11 21.09 -18.33 -10.23
N ALA A 12 21.74 -19.11 -11.10
CA ALA A 12 21.30 -20.47 -11.42
C ALA A 12 21.30 -21.38 -10.19
N ASN A 13 22.30 -21.25 -9.31
CA ASN A 13 22.38 -21.99 -8.06
C ASN A 13 21.28 -21.59 -7.07
N ASN A 14 20.99 -20.28 -6.95
CA ASN A 14 19.86 -19.80 -6.15
C ASN A 14 18.51 -20.36 -6.67
N PHE A 15 18.33 -20.39 -7.99
CA PHE A 15 17.17 -21.01 -8.61
C PHE A 15 17.09 -22.52 -8.29
N TYR A 16 18.20 -23.24 -8.43
CA TYR A 16 18.29 -24.67 -8.14
C TYR A 16 17.88 -25.01 -6.69
N ILE A 17 18.39 -24.27 -5.70
CA ILE A 17 18.04 -24.47 -4.29
C ILE A 17 16.54 -24.26 -4.06
N ARG A 18 15.97 -23.20 -4.65
CA ARG A 18 14.54 -22.90 -4.54
C ARG A 18 13.68 -23.97 -5.22
N ALA A 19 14.09 -24.46 -6.38
CA ALA A 19 13.39 -25.50 -7.12
C ALA A 19 13.33 -26.82 -6.35
N ASN A 20 14.45 -27.25 -5.75
CA ASN A 20 14.47 -28.47 -4.93
C ASN A 20 13.59 -28.34 -3.68
N SER A 21 13.68 -27.20 -2.98
CA SER A 21 12.82 -26.96 -1.81
C SER A 21 11.33 -26.94 -2.19
N LEU A 22 10.99 -26.41 -3.37
CA LEU A 22 9.63 -26.45 -3.89
C LEU A 22 9.21 -27.89 -4.24
N GLN A 23 10.08 -28.67 -4.86
CA GLN A 23 9.80 -30.06 -5.22
C GLN A 23 9.47 -30.91 -3.98
N ASP A 24 10.31 -30.83 -2.93
CA ASP A 24 10.06 -31.53 -1.67
C ASP A 24 8.69 -31.17 -1.05
N ARG A 25 8.28 -29.90 -1.18
CA ARG A 25 6.98 -29.44 -0.70
C ARG A 25 5.84 -29.98 -1.55
N ILE A 26 6.00 -30.06 -2.86
CA ILE A 26 5.02 -30.63 -3.79
C ILE A 26 4.83 -32.11 -3.48
N ASP A 27 5.90 -32.88 -3.31
CA ASP A 27 5.82 -34.32 -3.06
C ASP A 27 5.08 -34.62 -1.75
N ARG A 28 5.40 -33.88 -0.68
CA ARG A 28 4.69 -33.99 0.61
C ARG A 28 3.23 -33.56 0.52
N LEU A 29 2.94 -32.51 -0.26
CA LEU A 29 1.57 -32.03 -0.45
C LEU A 29 0.75 -33.05 -1.25
N ALA A 30 1.31 -33.66 -2.28
CA ALA A 30 0.66 -34.66 -3.10
C ALA A 30 0.18 -35.85 -2.25
N VAL A 31 1.02 -36.36 -1.34
CA VAL A 31 0.64 -37.42 -0.39
C VAL A 31 -0.51 -36.98 0.51
N LYS A 32 -0.47 -35.75 1.05
CA LYS A 32 -1.55 -35.24 1.92
C LYS A 32 -2.88 -35.06 1.17
N VAL A 33 -2.83 -34.62 -0.08
CA VAL A 33 -4.03 -34.43 -0.91
C VAL A 33 -4.66 -35.76 -1.30
N THR A 34 -3.85 -36.79 -1.62
CA THR A 34 -4.38 -38.11 -1.99
C THR A 34 -4.93 -38.90 -0.80
N GLN A 35 -4.44 -38.63 0.42
CA GLN A 35 -4.93 -39.25 1.66
C GLN A 35 -6.11 -38.50 2.28
N LEU A 36 -6.58 -37.40 1.68
CA LEU A 36 -7.65 -36.58 2.23
C LEU A 36 -9.00 -37.30 2.10
N ASP A 37 -9.68 -37.53 3.23
CA ASP A 37 -11.02 -38.13 3.26
C ASP A 37 -12.06 -37.08 3.66
N SER A 38 -12.73 -36.53 2.66
CA SER A 38 -13.76 -35.50 2.84
C SER A 38 -15.03 -36.00 3.54
N THR A 39 -15.21 -37.32 3.71
CA THR A 39 -16.38 -37.87 4.42
C THR A 39 -16.21 -37.83 5.93
N VAL A 40 -14.96 -37.72 6.41
CA VAL A 40 -14.60 -37.67 7.83
C VAL A 40 -14.19 -36.25 8.27
N GLU A 41 -13.68 -35.41 7.36
CA GLU A 41 -13.17 -34.09 7.69
C GLU A 41 -14.31 -33.04 7.85
N GLU A 42 -14.73 -32.80 9.09
CA GLU A 42 -15.73 -31.77 9.42
C GLU A 42 -15.14 -30.35 9.44
N VAL A 43 -15.81 -29.40 8.76
CA VAL A 43 -15.41 -27.98 8.76
C VAL A 43 -16.07 -27.23 9.92
N SER A 44 -15.30 -26.91 10.96
CA SER A 44 -15.78 -26.15 12.13
C SER A 44 -15.81 -24.63 11.90
N LEU A 45 -17.00 -24.02 12.03
CA LEU A 45 -17.17 -22.56 12.03
C LEU A 45 -16.47 -21.87 13.21
N GLN A 46 -16.31 -22.59 14.32
CA GLN A 46 -15.63 -22.09 15.51
C GLN A 46 -14.12 -21.98 15.26
N ASP A 47 -13.54 -22.94 14.53
CA ASP A 47 -12.15 -22.91 14.11
C ASP A 47 -11.88 -21.80 13.08
N ILE A 48 -12.82 -21.57 12.17
CA ILE A 48 -12.71 -20.50 11.16
C ILE A 48 -12.65 -19.13 11.82
N ASN A 49 -13.43 -18.88 12.88
CA ASN A 49 -13.43 -17.59 13.58
C ASN A 49 -12.22 -17.37 14.48
N MET A 50 -11.60 -18.45 14.98
CA MET A 50 -10.43 -18.39 15.88
C MET A 50 -9.08 -18.42 15.13
N ARG A 51 -9.06 -18.88 13.87
CA ARG A 51 -7.85 -18.91 13.04
C ARG A 51 -7.70 -17.62 12.24
N LYS A 52 -6.47 -17.15 12.12
CA LYS A 52 -6.15 -16.03 11.21
C LYS A 52 -6.33 -16.51 9.77
N ALA A 53 -6.88 -15.64 8.93
CA ALA A 53 -6.99 -15.89 7.49
C ALA A 53 -5.61 -16.06 6.85
N PHE A 54 -5.53 -16.91 5.82
CA PHE A 54 -4.34 -17.06 5.00
C PHE A 54 -3.91 -15.70 4.40
N LYS A 55 -2.61 -15.46 4.36
CA LYS A 55 -2.00 -14.30 3.71
C LYS A 55 -0.90 -14.79 2.77
N SER A 56 -0.96 -14.35 1.53
CA SER A 56 0.12 -14.52 0.57
C SER A 56 1.26 -13.54 0.86
N SER A 57 2.45 -13.83 0.32
CA SER A 57 3.56 -12.88 0.32
C SER A 57 3.16 -11.59 -0.40
N THR A 58 3.55 -10.44 0.16
CA THR A 58 3.35 -9.10 -0.41
C THR A 58 4.67 -8.32 -0.49
N ILE A 59 5.79 -9.03 -0.58
CA ILE A 59 7.13 -8.42 -0.68
C ILE A 59 7.20 -7.59 -1.96
N GLN A 60 7.74 -6.38 -1.86
CA GLN A 60 7.96 -5.46 -2.97
C GLN A 60 9.40 -4.98 -2.95
N ASP A 61 10.12 -5.23 -4.03
CA ASP A 61 11.50 -4.80 -4.17
C ASP A 61 11.55 -3.29 -4.40
N GLN A 62 12.38 -2.61 -3.62
CA GLN A 62 12.54 -1.16 -3.62
C GLN A 62 14.02 -0.82 -3.52
N GLN A 63 14.38 0.43 -3.84
CA GLN A 63 15.77 0.90 -3.82
C GLN A 63 16.71 0.04 -4.69
N VAL A 64 16.22 -0.37 -5.87
CA VAL A 64 16.93 -1.29 -6.78
C VAL A 64 18.25 -0.73 -7.31
N VAL A 65 18.45 0.59 -7.24
CA VAL A 65 19.72 1.26 -7.56
C VAL A 65 20.33 1.79 -6.26
N SER A 66 20.97 0.89 -5.51
CA SER A 66 21.69 1.21 -4.29
C SER A 66 23.16 0.85 -4.43
N LYS A 67 24.01 1.29 -3.49
CA LYS A 67 25.43 0.91 -3.48
C LYS A 67 25.62 -0.61 -3.45
N ASN A 68 24.70 -1.35 -2.83
CA ASN A 68 24.77 -2.81 -2.71
C ASN A 68 24.35 -3.54 -3.99
N SER A 69 23.63 -2.89 -4.90
CA SER A 69 23.29 -3.45 -6.22
C SER A 69 24.22 -2.98 -7.33
N THR A 70 25.34 -2.32 -6.97
CA THR A 70 26.34 -1.88 -7.94
C THR A 70 27.15 -3.08 -8.44
N PRO A 71 27.20 -3.32 -9.77
CA PRO A 71 27.99 -4.43 -10.31
C PRO A 71 29.49 -4.27 -10.03
N ASN A 72 30.19 -5.39 -9.83
CA ASN A 72 31.63 -5.39 -9.55
C ASN A 72 32.46 -4.57 -10.56
N PRO A 73 32.25 -4.67 -11.88
CA PRO A 73 33.02 -3.87 -12.84
C PRO A 73 32.82 -2.35 -12.67
N VAL A 74 31.60 -1.93 -12.34
CA VAL A 74 31.27 -0.52 -12.08
C VAL A 74 31.93 -0.06 -10.78
N LEU A 75 31.91 -0.90 -9.75
CA LEU A 75 32.57 -0.63 -8.48
C LEU A 75 34.09 -0.48 -8.63
N GLU A 76 34.73 -1.30 -9.46
CA GLU A 76 36.15 -1.18 -9.78
C GLU A 76 36.49 0.14 -10.47
N MET A 77 35.66 0.57 -11.43
CA MET A 77 35.82 1.87 -12.09
C MET A 77 35.63 3.03 -11.11
N TYR A 78 34.62 2.93 -10.25
CA TYR A 78 34.36 3.91 -9.20
C TYR A 78 35.55 4.06 -8.26
N ASN A 79 36.16 2.95 -7.82
CA ASN A 79 37.29 2.96 -6.92
C ASN A 79 38.58 3.55 -7.51
N LYS A 80 38.71 3.53 -8.85
CA LYS A 80 39.82 4.17 -9.58
C LYS A 80 39.60 5.66 -9.82
N SER A 81 38.38 6.15 -9.59
CA SER A 81 38.02 7.54 -9.81
C SER A 81 38.52 8.44 -8.67
N ASP A 82 38.67 9.73 -8.95
CA ASP A 82 39.10 10.69 -7.94
C ASP A 82 38.07 10.80 -6.82
N LYS A 83 38.56 10.69 -5.59
CA LYS A 83 37.74 10.83 -4.39
C LYS A 83 37.48 12.31 -4.10
N PRO A 84 36.33 12.65 -3.50
CA PRO A 84 36.08 14.03 -3.09
C PRO A 84 37.13 14.48 -2.07
N PRO A 85 37.40 15.79 -1.97
CA PRO A 85 38.25 16.33 -0.91
C PRO A 85 37.75 15.86 0.47
N PRO A 86 38.66 15.54 1.42
CA PRO A 86 38.29 14.99 2.73
C PRO A 86 37.75 16.09 3.65
N LEU A 87 36.61 16.69 3.31
CA LEU A 87 35.99 17.78 4.06
C LEU A 87 35.39 17.32 5.40
N ASP A 88 35.24 16.01 5.59
CA ASP A 88 34.79 15.40 6.85
C ASP A 88 35.68 15.76 8.04
N ILE A 89 36.97 16.02 7.80
CA ILE A 89 37.92 16.43 8.84
C ILE A 89 37.57 17.78 9.47
N LEU A 90 36.79 18.60 8.74
CA LEU A 90 36.35 19.93 9.19
C LEU A 90 35.01 19.87 9.93
N SER A 91 34.26 18.76 9.81
CA SER A 91 32.95 18.58 10.45
C SER A 91 32.97 18.85 11.97
N PRO A 92 34.00 18.44 12.76
CA PRO A 92 34.05 18.73 14.20
C PRO A 92 34.16 20.22 14.56
N TYR A 93 34.60 21.06 13.63
CA TYR A 93 34.82 22.49 13.85
C TYR A 93 33.63 23.34 13.41
N ARG A 94 32.52 22.72 12.98
CA ARG A 94 31.32 23.42 12.53
C ARG A 94 30.32 23.64 13.67
N ASP A 95 29.80 24.85 13.77
CA ASP A 95 28.78 25.22 14.77
C ASP A 95 27.43 24.50 14.54
N ASP A 96 27.08 24.23 13.27
CA ASP A 96 25.80 23.62 12.89
C ASP A 96 25.76 22.10 13.04
N LYS A 97 26.88 21.47 13.42
CA LYS A 97 27.05 20.02 13.57
C LYS A 97 26.65 19.23 12.31
N LYS A 98 26.70 19.86 11.14
CA LYS A 98 26.44 19.20 9.87
C LYS A 98 27.72 18.59 9.33
N ASP A 99 27.54 17.54 8.54
CA ASP A 99 28.63 16.91 7.80
C ASP A 99 29.18 17.88 6.74
N GLY A 100 30.47 18.21 6.83
CA GLY A 100 31.18 19.08 5.91
C GLY A 100 31.15 18.58 4.48
N LEU A 101 31.23 17.25 4.25
CA LEU A 101 31.21 16.69 2.91
C LEU A 101 29.86 16.87 2.22
N LYS A 102 28.75 16.92 2.97
CA LYS A 102 27.41 17.16 2.40
C LYS A 102 27.25 18.54 1.73
N PHE A 103 28.09 19.51 2.08
CA PHE A 103 28.12 20.80 1.38
C PHE A 103 28.80 20.73 0.00
N TYR A 104 29.60 19.69 -0.24
CA TYR A 104 30.25 19.42 -1.52
C TYR A 104 29.46 18.39 -2.34
N THR A 105 29.03 17.29 -1.71
CA THR A 105 28.24 16.24 -2.34
C THR A 105 27.28 15.61 -1.34
N ASP A 106 25.99 15.56 -1.68
CA ASP A 106 24.96 14.92 -0.86
C ASP A 106 24.09 13.98 -1.71
N PRO A 107 24.32 12.66 -1.64
CA PRO A 107 23.52 11.68 -2.35
C PRO A 107 22.05 11.63 -1.91
N SER A 108 21.69 12.10 -0.70
CA SER A 108 20.30 12.07 -0.22
C SER A 108 19.50 13.30 -0.64
N TYR A 109 20.16 14.35 -1.14
CA TYR A 109 19.55 15.65 -1.46
C TYR A 109 18.27 15.55 -2.30
N PHE A 110 18.31 14.80 -3.40
CA PHE A 110 17.16 14.66 -4.30
C PHE A 110 15.97 14.00 -3.63
N PHE A 111 16.23 12.96 -2.83
CA PHE A 111 15.17 12.26 -2.10
C PHE A 111 14.58 13.13 -1.00
N ASP A 112 15.43 13.82 -0.24
CA ASP A 112 14.99 14.68 0.86
C ASP A 112 14.12 15.84 0.35
N LEU A 113 14.54 16.49 -0.75
CA LEU A 113 13.78 17.55 -1.40
C LEU A 113 12.46 17.03 -1.97
N TRP A 114 12.47 15.88 -2.64
CA TRP A 114 11.26 15.25 -3.15
C TRP A 114 10.27 14.91 -2.03
N LYS A 115 10.77 14.31 -0.94
CA LYS A 115 9.97 13.95 0.23
C LYS A 115 9.34 15.19 0.87
N GLU A 116 10.11 16.25 1.08
CA GLU A 116 9.61 17.52 1.59
C GLU A 116 8.48 18.07 0.70
N LYS A 117 8.71 18.11 -0.62
CA LYS A 117 7.70 18.54 -1.58
C LYS A 117 6.42 17.71 -1.50
N MET A 118 6.52 16.37 -1.46
CA MET A 118 5.34 15.49 -1.40
C MET A 118 4.53 15.67 -0.11
N LEU A 119 5.19 15.89 1.02
CA LEU A 119 4.53 16.20 2.28
C LEU A 119 3.81 17.55 2.23
N GLN A 120 4.47 18.57 1.67
CA GLN A 120 3.89 19.90 1.49
C GLN A 120 2.66 19.85 0.56
N ASP A 121 2.79 19.23 -0.61
CA ASP A 121 1.70 19.07 -1.58
C ASP A 121 0.51 18.31 -0.96
N THR A 122 0.77 17.32 -0.09
CA THR A 122 -0.25 16.58 0.65
C THR A 122 -0.97 17.46 1.68
N GLU A 123 -0.23 18.30 2.41
CA GLU A 123 -0.79 19.25 3.37
C GLU A 123 -1.67 20.30 2.68
N ASP A 124 -1.18 20.86 1.58
CA ASP A 124 -1.89 21.89 0.82
C ASP A 124 -3.17 21.34 0.21
N LYS A 125 -3.13 20.12 -0.36
CA LYS A 125 -4.33 19.43 -0.85
C LYS A 125 -5.36 19.18 0.26
N ARG A 126 -4.91 18.88 1.49
CA ARG A 126 -5.79 18.71 2.65
C ARG A 126 -6.42 20.02 3.10
N LYS A 127 -5.64 21.10 3.18
CA LYS A 127 -6.11 22.44 3.56
C LYS A 127 -7.08 22.99 2.52
N GLU A 128 -6.77 22.85 1.24
CA GLU A 128 -7.62 23.30 0.14
C GLU A 128 -8.98 22.58 0.15
N LYS A 129 -9.00 21.26 0.37
CA LYS A 129 -10.26 20.50 0.53
C LYS A 129 -11.12 21.02 1.69
N ARG A 130 -10.50 21.43 2.81
CA ARG A 130 -11.21 22.04 3.95
C ARG A 130 -11.74 23.43 3.61
N ARG A 131 -10.97 24.24 2.88
CA ARG A 131 -11.39 25.57 2.40
C ARG A 131 -12.60 25.45 1.47
N GLN A 132 -12.55 24.60 0.47
CA GLN A 132 -13.67 24.35 -0.45
C GLN A 132 -14.94 23.87 0.28
N LYS A 133 -14.81 23.00 1.29
CA LYS A 133 -15.97 22.57 2.11
C LYS A 133 -16.59 23.74 2.87
N ARG A 134 -15.78 24.66 3.42
CA ARG A 134 -16.26 25.87 4.11
C ARG A 134 -16.95 26.83 3.14
N GLU A 135 -16.36 27.08 1.97
CA GLU A 135 -16.96 27.94 0.94
C GLU A 135 -18.27 27.35 0.42
N LYS A 136 -18.33 26.03 0.16
CA LYS A 136 -19.58 25.35 -0.20
C LYS A 136 -20.65 25.48 0.89
N HIS A 137 -20.26 25.42 2.16
CA HIS A 137 -21.20 25.58 3.29
C HIS A 137 -21.70 27.02 3.43
N LYS A 138 -20.86 28.03 3.17
CA LYS A 138 -21.26 29.44 3.13
C LYS A 138 -22.27 29.71 2.00
N LEU A 139 -21.98 29.21 0.80
CA LEU A 139 -22.86 29.36 -0.37
C LEU A 139 -24.18 28.56 -0.24
N ASN A 140 -24.19 27.47 0.53
CA ASN A 140 -25.37 26.64 0.79
C ASN A 140 -25.90 26.78 2.23
N ALA A 141 -25.72 27.94 2.88
CA ALA A 141 -26.17 28.15 4.26
C ALA A 141 -27.68 27.89 4.44
N ASN A 142 -28.48 28.09 3.38
CA ASN A 142 -29.92 27.90 3.39
C ASN A 142 -30.37 26.43 3.16
N ARG A 143 -29.46 25.52 2.78
CA ARG A 143 -29.78 24.10 2.51
C ARG A 143 -29.71 23.21 3.76
N ASN A 144 -29.06 23.67 4.83
CA ASN A 144 -28.99 22.96 6.11
C ASN A 144 -30.33 22.94 6.88
N HIS A 145 -31.28 23.80 6.52
CA HIS A 145 -32.64 23.77 7.09
C HIS A 145 -33.53 22.70 6.44
N GLN A 146 -33.15 22.16 5.29
CA GLN A 146 -33.82 21.02 4.68
C GLN A 146 -33.01 19.76 4.98
N VAL A 147 -33.18 19.24 6.20
CA VAL A 147 -32.85 17.84 6.50
C VAL A 147 -33.81 16.99 5.69
N ASN A 148 -33.47 16.73 4.43
CA ASN A 148 -34.18 15.74 3.62
C ASN A 148 -33.80 14.36 4.17
N VAL A 149 -34.48 13.96 5.24
CA VAL A 149 -34.51 12.57 5.69
C VAL A 149 -34.91 11.74 4.47
N ARG A 150 -34.07 10.77 4.08
CA ARG A 150 -34.45 9.85 3.00
C ARG A 150 -35.76 9.22 3.41
N LYS A 151 -36.84 9.52 2.68
CA LYS A 151 -38.13 8.85 2.89
C LYS A 151 -37.87 7.35 2.75
N VAL A 152 -38.19 6.59 3.78
CA VAL A 152 -38.13 5.13 3.73
C VAL A 152 -39.00 4.71 2.56
N ARG A 153 -38.38 4.15 1.52
CA ARG A 153 -39.10 3.65 0.35
C ARG A 153 -39.81 2.36 0.77
N THR A 154 -41.03 2.51 1.28
CA THR A 154 -41.88 1.37 1.63
C THR A 154 -42.44 0.75 0.37
N ARG A 155 -42.61 -0.57 0.37
CA ARG A 155 -43.23 -1.29 -0.75
C ARG A 155 -44.74 -1.04 -0.86
N LYS A 156 -45.32 -0.23 0.03
CA LYS A 156 -46.77 0.01 0.14
C LYS A 156 -47.40 0.46 -1.18
N GLU A 157 -46.80 1.43 -1.88
CA GLU A 157 -47.29 1.88 -3.19
C GLU A 157 -47.22 0.77 -4.26
N GLU A 158 -46.21 -0.10 -4.18
CA GLU A 158 -46.09 -1.24 -5.09
C GLU A 158 -47.18 -2.28 -4.82
N TRP A 159 -47.48 -2.56 -3.56
CA TRP A 159 -48.56 -3.47 -3.15
C TRP A 159 -49.97 -2.91 -3.41
N GLU A 160 -50.22 -1.62 -3.15
CA GLU A 160 -51.46 -0.91 -3.49
C GLU A 160 -51.76 -1.04 -4.99
N ARG A 161 -50.75 -0.80 -5.83
CA ARG A 161 -50.86 -0.95 -7.28
C ARG A 161 -51.11 -2.40 -7.71
N MET A 162 -50.58 -3.39 -6.98
CA MET A 162 -50.86 -4.80 -7.24
C MET A 162 -52.19 -5.31 -6.69
N LYS A 163 -52.83 -4.59 -5.76
CA LYS A 163 -54.11 -4.98 -5.15
C LYS A 163 -55.24 -5.05 -6.17
N MET A 164 -55.23 -4.19 -7.19
CA MET A 164 -56.24 -4.17 -8.25
C MET A 164 -56.05 -5.26 -9.32
N GLY A 165 -55.02 -6.11 -9.18
CA GLY A 165 -54.66 -7.14 -10.16
C GLY A 165 -53.58 -6.66 -11.13
N LYS A 166 -52.61 -7.53 -11.45
CA LYS A 166 -51.45 -7.21 -12.32
C LYS A 166 -51.84 -6.71 -13.72
N GLU A 167 -53.05 -7.03 -14.14
CA GLU A 167 -53.56 -6.79 -15.49
C GLU A 167 -53.91 -5.31 -15.72
N PHE A 168 -54.20 -4.57 -14.64
CA PHE A 168 -54.49 -3.13 -14.70
C PHE A 168 -53.25 -2.24 -14.52
N ILE A 169 -52.11 -2.80 -14.07
CA ILE A 169 -50.86 -2.07 -13.82
C ILE A 169 -50.17 -1.68 -15.12
N THR A 170 -50.28 -2.54 -16.13
CA THR A 170 -49.72 -2.35 -17.48
C THR A 170 -50.37 -1.19 -18.21
N GLU A 171 -51.68 -0.98 -18.02
CA GLU A 171 -52.43 0.12 -18.63
C GLU A 171 -51.99 1.48 -18.05
N ALA A 172 -51.89 1.57 -16.71
CA ALA A 172 -51.50 2.80 -16.02
C ALA A 172 -50.06 3.23 -16.35
N LYS A 173 -49.11 2.30 -16.43
CA LYS A 173 -47.71 2.58 -16.83
C LYS A 173 -47.60 3.08 -18.28
N LYS A 174 -48.48 2.59 -19.16
CA LYS A 174 -48.52 2.98 -20.57
C LYS A 174 -49.05 4.41 -20.75
N LEU A 175 -50.00 4.82 -19.92
CA LEU A 175 -50.51 6.20 -19.86
C LEU A 175 -49.46 7.17 -19.30
N GLU A 176 -48.76 6.78 -18.24
CA GLU A 176 -47.73 7.61 -17.57
C GLU A 176 -46.51 7.86 -18.49
N GLN A 177 -46.11 6.87 -19.30
CA GLN A 177 -45.07 7.04 -20.33
C GLN A 177 -45.51 7.94 -21.49
N ALA A 178 -46.81 7.98 -21.80
CA ALA A 178 -47.33 8.82 -22.88
C ALA A 178 -47.42 10.32 -22.49
N GLU A 179 -47.59 10.63 -21.19
CA GLU A 179 -47.54 12.01 -20.70
C GLU A 179 -46.10 12.53 -20.56
N GLY A 180 -45.16 11.71 -20.06
CA GLY A 180 -43.77 12.14 -19.86
C GLY A 180 -43.01 12.50 -21.15
N MET A 181 -43.35 11.89 -22.29
CA MET A 181 -42.69 12.19 -23.57
C MET A 181 -43.11 13.53 -24.20
N LYS A 182 -44.16 14.20 -23.70
CA LYS A 182 -44.59 15.50 -24.23
C LYS A 182 -43.86 16.69 -23.62
N GLU A 183 -43.26 16.55 -22.45
CA GLU A 183 -42.72 17.69 -21.68
C GLU A 183 -41.20 17.90 -21.86
N GLU A 184 -40.45 16.89 -22.27
CA GLU A 184 -38.97 16.93 -22.30
C GLU A 184 -38.36 17.59 -23.56
N LYS A 185 -39.17 18.02 -24.54
CA LYS A 185 -38.66 18.56 -25.82
C LYS A 185 -38.43 20.09 -25.82
N MET A 186 -38.65 20.78 -24.71
CA MET A 186 -38.48 22.24 -24.62
C MET A 186 -37.70 22.61 -23.36
N LEU A 187 -36.37 22.79 -23.50
CA LEU A 187 -35.38 23.51 -22.65
C LEU A 187 -33.99 22.88 -22.92
N GLU A 188 -33.21 23.35 -23.92
CA GLU A 188 -32.16 24.40 -23.80
C GLU A 188 -31.00 23.96 -22.87
N GLY A 189 -29.69 24.03 -23.15
CA GLY A 189 -28.86 24.67 -24.17
C GLY A 189 -27.49 25.01 -23.54
N SER A 190 -26.39 24.79 -24.27
CA SER A 190 -25.09 25.50 -24.21
C SER A 190 -23.98 25.23 -23.16
N HIS A 191 -22.75 25.24 -23.71
CA HIS A 191 -21.38 25.42 -23.15
C HIS A 191 -20.78 24.33 -22.26
N GLY A 192 -19.51 23.91 -22.40
CA GLY A 192 -18.40 24.33 -23.25
C GLY A 192 -17.20 23.42 -22.94
N SER A 193 -16.47 23.01 -23.96
CA SER A 193 -15.26 22.19 -23.86
C SER A 193 -14.09 23.02 -23.35
N ASP A 194 -13.38 22.54 -22.33
CA ASP A 194 -12.00 22.96 -22.09
C ASP A 194 -11.09 21.74 -21.95
N LEU A 195 -10.13 21.68 -22.88
CA LEU A 195 -9.10 20.67 -23.02
C LEU A 195 -7.91 21.12 -22.16
N THR A 196 -7.65 20.42 -21.07
CA THR A 196 -6.32 20.48 -20.43
C THR A 196 -5.79 19.07 -20.27
N ASP A 197 -4.93 18.70 -21.22
CA ASP A 197 -4.10 17.51 -21.18
C ASP A 197 -2.90 17.80 -20.25
N TYR A 198 -2.99 17.30 -19.02
CA TYR A 198 -1.83 17.14 -18.14
C TYR A 198 -1.86 15.72 -17.58
N SER A 199 -1.17 14.84 -18.30
CA SER A 199 -0.88 13.48 -17.87
C SER A 199 0.07 13.48 -16.67
N HIS A 200 -0.48 13.26 -15.46
CA HIS A 200 0.31 12.88 -14.29
C HIS A 200 0.49 11.36 -14.27
N PRO A 201 1.69 10.83 -13.97
CA PRO A 201 1.86 9.39 -13.78
C PRO A 201 1.05 8.93 -12.55
N ALA A 202 0.21 7.93 -12.76
CA ALA A 202 -0.63 7.34 -11.75
C ALA A 202 0.21 6.78 -10.59
N THR A 203 -0.02 7.28 -9.38
CA THR A 203 0.49 6.66 -8.16
C THR A 203 -0.47 5.53 -7.74
N PRO A 204 0.03 4.38 -7.26
CA PRO A 204 -0.84 3.30 -6.80
C PRO A 204 -1.63 3.76 -5.58
N SER A 205 -2.96 3.77 -5.71
CA SER A 205 -3.90 4.06 -4.64
C SER A 205 -3.73 3.07 -3.50
N HIS A 206 -3.18 3.53 -2.36
CA HIS A 206 -3.17 2.78 -1.12
C HIS A 206 -4.57 2.83 -0.49
N GLY A 207 -5.26 1.70 -0.45
CA GLY A 207 -6.44 1.52 0.39
C GLY A 207 -6.03 1.63 1.86
N HIS A 208 -6.46 2.70 2.54
CA HIS A 208 -6.28 2.85 3.98
C HIS A 208 -7.06 1.77 4.73
N GLN A 209 -6.38 0.69 5.14
CA GLN A 209 -6.80 -0.12 6.28
C GLN A 209 -6.17 0.47 7.54
N HIS A 210 -6.99 1.19 8.29
CA HIS A 210 -6.67 1.70 9.61
C HIS A 210 -6.62 0.52 10.58
N GLN A 211 -5.43 0.12 11.03
CA GLN A 211 -5.28 -0.76 12.18
C GLN A 211 -4.43 -0.04 13.23
N GLN A 212 -5.10 0.37 14.31
CA GLN A 212 -4.47 0.94 15.49
C GLN A 212 -3.67 -0.15 16.20
N MET A 213 -2.39 0.11 16.45
CA MET A 213 -1.55 -0.68 17.34
C MET A 213 -1.40 0.09 18.66
N PRO A 214 -1.56 -0.55 19.84
CA PRO A 214 -1.16 0.08 21.09
C PRO A 214 0.37 0.01 21.24
N ALA A 215 0.96 1.13 21.67
CA ALA A 215 2.37 1.21 22.05
C ALA A 215 2.58 0.51 23.39
N SER A 216 3.38 -0.56 23.41
CA SER A 216 3.96 -1.11 24.63
C SER A 216 5.39 -0.60 24.79
N TYR A 217 5.57 0.32 25.73
CA TYR A 217 6.86 0.68 26.28
C TYR A 217 7.41 -0.53 27.03
N THR A 218 8.62 -0.99 26.70
CA THR A 218 9.42 -1.82 27.60
C THR A 218 10.78 -1.17 27.73
N SER A 219 11.03 -0.66 28.93
CA SER A 219 12.31 -0.14 29.40
C SER A 219 13.35 -1.27 29.35
N GLY A 220 14.53 -0.95 28.82
CA GLY A 220 15.68 -1.83 28.92
C GLY A 220 16.26 -1.77 30.32
N ASP A 221 16.37 -2.93 30.95
CA ASP A 221 17.33 -3.22 32.03
C ASP A 221 17.47 -4.74 32.14
N ASN A 222 18.61 -5.26 31.68
CA ASN A 222 19.36 -6.39 32.28
C ASN A 222 20.38 -6.93 31.28
N GLN A 223 21.62 -6.46 31.42
CA GLN A 223 22.77 -7.07 30.77
C GLN A 223 23.93 -7.12 31.75
N GLN A 224 23.85 -7.97 32.78
CA GLN A 224 25.00 -8.47 33.54
C GLN A 224 24.68 -9.86 34.08
N HIS A 225 25.26 -10.89 33.47
CA HIS A 225 25.76 -12.13 34.09
C HIS A 225 25.95 -13.18 32.98
N LEU A 226 27.17 -13.29 32.44
CA LEU A 226 27.68 -14.48 31.75
C LEU A 226 29.20 -14.34 31.56
N LEU A 227 29.93 -14.35 32.67
CA LEU A 227 31.39 -14.56 32.69
C LEU A 227 31.72 -15.39 33.93
N ALA A 228 31.69 -16.71 33.81
CA ALA A 228 32.51 -17.66 34.57
C ALA A 228 31.98 -19.08 34.34
N ALA A 229 32.69 -19.88 33.55
CA ALA A 229 32.93 -21.32 33.79
C ALA A 229 33.54 -21.94 32.52
N ASN A 230 34.86 -21.88 32.42
CA ASN A 230 35.65 -22.83 31.61
C ASN A 230 37.06 -22.90 32.23
N GLN A 231 37.23 -23.79 33.21
CA GLN A 231 38.52 -24.36 33.62
C GLN A 231 38.28 -25.88 33.71
N VAL A 232 38.70 -26.62 32.67
CA VAL A 232 39.93 -27.43 32.63
C VAL A 232 39.91 -28.58 33.64
N HIS A 233 39.63 -29.78 33.10
CA HIS A 233 39.99 -31.07 33.70
C HIS A 233 41.50 -31.28 33.52
N GLU A 234 42.22 -31.56 34.60
CA GLU A 234 43.49 -32.30 34.54
C GLU A 234 43.44 -33.54 35.45
N HIS A 235 44.01 -34.59 34.89
CA HIS A 235 44.16 -35.93 35.44
C HIS A 235 45.41 -36.02 36.34
N ALA A 236 45.35 -37.03 37.20
CA ALA A 236 46.43 -37.93 37.64
C ALA A 236 47.27 -37.58 38.88
N THR A 237 47.26 -38.60 39.75
CA THR A 237 48.16 -38.99 40.85
C THR A 237 47.91 -38.35 42.22
#